data_AF-A0A940ZZL0-F1
#
_entry.id   AF-A0A940ZZL0-F1
#
_cell.length_a   1.000
_cell.length_b   1.000
_cell.length_c   1.000
_cell.angle_alpha   90.00
_cell.angle_beta   90.00
_cell.angle_gamma   90.00
#
_symmetry.space_group_name_H-M   'P 1'
#
loop_
_entity.id
_entity.type
_entity.pdbx_description
1 polymer ?
#
loop_
_entity_poly.entity_id
_entity_poly.type
_entity_poly.pdbx_seq_one_letter_code
_entity_poly.pdbx_strand_id
1 'polypeptide(L)' 'FRAVKEISMDVRDFRLLVQGDRAVAEAWTELLVKVEAGRKESRENLFRNDVTWRLKRGPLGWRVQEEIFH' A
#
# COMPACT_ATOMS: atom_id res chain seq x y z
N PHE A 1 18.51 10.84 13.24
CA PHE A 1 17.62 10.50 12.11
C PHE A 1 17.92 9.08 11.66
N ARG A 2 16.99 8.13 11.84
CA ARG A 2 17.10 6.81 11.22
C ARG A 2 16.62 6.97 9.78
N ALA A 3 17.52 6.87 8.81
CA ALA A 3 17.16 7.02 7.41
C ALA A 3 16.48 5.74 6.93
N VAL A 4 15.26 5.87 6.40
CA VAL A 4 14.61 4.77 5.67
C VAL A 4 15.34 4.64 4.33
N LYS A 5 15.91 3.47 4.07
CA LYS A 5 16.71 3.22 2.87
C LYS A 5 15.84 2.77 1.71
N GLU A 6 14.88 1.90 2.02
CA GLU A 6 14.04 1.24 1.03
C GLU A 6 12.69 0.92 1.66
N ILE A 7 11.62 1.17 0.90
CA ILE A 7 10.27 0.70 1.18
C ILE A 7 9.82 -0.06 -0.06
N SER A 8 9.43 -1.32 0.11
CA SER A 8 8.79 -2.11 -0.94
C SER A 8 7.47 -2.65 -0.42
N MET A 9 6.47 -2.74 -1.30
CA MET A 9 5.14 -3.24 -0.96
C MET A 9 4.68 -4.22 -2.02
N ASP A 10 4.33 -5.42 -1.60
CA ASP A 10 3.59 -6.38 -2.42
C ASP A 10 2.10 -6.21 -2.15
N VAL A 11 1.30 -6.21 -3.23
CA VAL A 11 -0.17 -6.23 -3.16
C VAL A 11 -0.63 -7.57 -3.72
N ARG A 12 -1.37 -8.34 -2.93
CA ARG A 12 -1.81 -9.71 -3.25
C ARG A 12 -3.32 -9.83 -3.12
N ASP A 13 -3.87 -10.83 -3.80
CA ASP A 13 -5.31 -11.15 -3.81
C ASP A 13 -6.19 -9.94 -4.14
N PHE A 14 -5.74 -9.13 -5.09
CA PHE A 14 -6.42 -7.91 -5.51
C PHE A 14 -7.76 -8.21 -6.17
N ARG A 15 -8.83 -7.71 -5.57
CA ARG A 15 -10.19 -7.74 -6.12
C ARG A 15 -10.68 -6.33 -6.37
N LEU A 16 -11.18 -6.07 -7.58
CA LEU A 16 -11.75 -4.78 -7.96
C LEU A 16 -13.22 -4.93 -8.34
N LEU A 17 -14.09 -4.16 -7.69
CA LEU A 17 -15.49 -4.00 -8.05
C LEU A 17 -15.71 -2.60 -8.63
N VAL A 18 -16.24 -2.51 -9.84
CA VAL A 18 -16.51 -1.23 -10.53
C VAL A 18 -18.01 -1.00 -10.67
N GLN A 19 -18.47 0.19 -10.30
CA GLN A 19 -19.86 0.65 -10.42
C GLN A 19 -19.88 2.08 -10.97
N GLY A 20 -20.01 2.21 -12.29
CA GLY A 20 -20.03 3.51 -12.96
C GLY A 20 -18.71 4.27 -12.81
N ASP A 21 -18.76 5.43 -12.14
CA ASP A 21 -17.59 6.27 -11.83
C ASP A 21 -16.96 5.95 -10.46
N ARG A 22 -17.45 4.92 -9.75
CA ARG A 22 -16.93 4.47 -8.46
C ARG A 22 -16.37 3.06 -8.56
N ALA A 23 -15.38 2.77 -7.73
CA ALA A 23 -14.87 1.41 -7.56
C ALA A 23 -14.41 1.17 -6.13
N VAL A 24 -14.41 -0.10 -5.73
CA VAL A 24 -13.83 -0.57 -4.47
C VAL A 24 -12.79 -1.63 -4.82
N ALA A 25 -11.58 -1.49 -4.30
CA ALA A 25 -10.54 -2.48 -4.40
C ALA A 25 -10.18 -3.02 -3.01
N GLU A 26 -10.09 -4.34 -2.89
CA GLU A 26 -9.73 -5.05 -1.67
C GLU A 26 -8.49 -5.88 -1.96
N ALA A 27 -7.51 -5.88 -1.06
CA ALA A 27 -6.26 -6.62 -1.22
C ALA A 27 -5.56 -6.88 0.12
N TRP A 28 -4.62 -7.82 0.12
CA TRP A 28 -3.61 -7.97 1.16
C TRP A 28 -2.34 -7.22 0.78
N THR A 29 -1.72 -6.52 1.74
CA THR A 29 -0.45 -5.83 1.54
C THR A 29 0.65 -6.43 2.41
N GLU A 30 1.84 -6.60 1.85
CA GLU A 30 3.07 -6.91 2.58
C GLU A 30 4.07 -5.78 2.37
N LEU A 31 4.28 -4.95 3.39
CA LEU A 31 5.17 -3.80 3.36
C LEU A 31 6.49 -4.13 4.05
N LEU A 32 7.58 -4.16 3.29
CA LEU A 32 8.93 -4.33 3.80
C LEU A 32 9.61 -2.97 3.91
N VAL A 33 10.01 -2.60 5.13
CA VAL A 33 10.74 -1.36 5.42
C VAL A 33 12.15 -1.71 5.87
N LYS A 34 13.15 -1.28 5.09
CA LYS A 34 14.57 -1.40 5.45
C LYS A 34 15.09 -0.08 5.97
N VAL A 35 15.53 -0.09 7.22
CA VAL A 35 16.07 1.09 7.92
C VAL A 35 17.56 0.91 8.16
N GLU A 36 18.36 1.93 7.85
CA GLU A 36 19.78 1.95 8.23
C GLU A 36 19.93 2.23 9.73
N ALA A 37 20.52 1.28 10.45
CA ALA A 37 20.91 1.38 11.84
C ALA A 37 22.45 1.46 11.92
N GLY A 38 23.03 2.58 11.49
CA GLY A 38 24.47 2.82 11.60
C GLY A 38 25.33 2.02 10.61
N ARG A 39 26.66 2.10 10.76
CA ARG A 39 27.66 1.71 9.73
C ARG A 39 27.59 0.25 9.24
N LYS A 40 26.87 -0.66 9.90
CA LYS A 40 26.81 -2.09 9.54
C LYS A 40 25.49 -2.83 9.84
N GLU A 41 24.49 -2.22 10.47
CA GLU A 41 23.22 -2.92 10.79
C GLU A 41 22.07 -2.38 9.94
N SER A 42 21.36 -3.27 9.25
CA SER A 42 20.08 -3.01 8.60
C SER A 42 18.98 -3.71 9.36
N ARG A 43 17.95 -2.97 9.78
CA ARG A 43 16.76 -3.56 10.39
C ARG A 43 15.66 -3.65 9.33
N GLU A 44 15.12 -4.85 9.16
CA GLU A 44 13.97 -5.10 8.30
C GLU A 44 12.72 -5.21 9.18
N ASN A 45 11.65 -4.50 8.79
CA ASN A 45 10.34 -4.65 9.41
C ASN A 45 9.33 -5.02 8.32
N LEU A 46 8.58 -6.10 8.53
CA LEU A 46 7.51 -6.55 7.64
C LEU A 46 6.16 -6.23 8.28
N PHE A 47 5.32 -5.47 7.59
CA PHE A 47 3.95 -5.17 8.00
C PHE A 47 2.99 -5.84 7.04
N ARG A 48 1.94 -6.47 7.58
CA ARG A 48 0.90 -7.15 6.81
C ARG A 48 -0.45 -6.56 7.17
N ASN A 49 -1.20 -6.09 6.18
CA ASN A 49 -2.52 -5.53 6.42
C ASN A 49 -3.47 -5.91 5.28
N ASP A 50 -4.73 -6.15 5.64
CA ASP A 50 -5.84 -6.04 4.71
C ASP A 50 -6.06 -4.56 4.39
N VAL A 51 -6.24 -4.23 3.11
CA VAL A 51 -6.51 -2.86 2.65
C VAL A 51 -7.75 -2.81 1.78
N THR A 52 -8.58 -1.79 2.02
CA THR A 52 -9.66 -1.40 1.14
C THR A 52 -9.40 -0.01 0.57
N TRP A 53 -9.37 0.11 -0.76
CA TRP A 53 -9.34 1.38 -1.48
C TRP A 53 -10.71 1.70 -2.06
N ARG A 54 -11.23 2.90 -1.76
CA ARG A 54 -12.38 3.45 -2.48
C ARG A 54 -11.88 4.38 -3.56
N LEU A 55 -12.26 4.12 -4.81
CA LEU A 55 -11.79 4.88 -5.98
C LEU A 55 -12.93 5.64 -6.64
N LYS A 56 -12.58 6.78 -7.23
CA LYS A 56 -13.46 7.58 -8.10
C LYS A 56 -12.78 7.87 -9.43
N ARG A 57 -13.51 7.71 -10.52
CA ARG A 57 -13.04 8.03 -11.87
C ARG A 57 -13.19 9.52 -12.13
N GLY A 58 -12.09 10.16 -12.51
CA GLY A 58 -12.06 11.52 -13.04
C GLY A 58 -11.57 11.55 -14.50
N PRO A 59 -11.43 12.76 -15.07
CA PRO A 59 -10.92 12.94 -16.44
C PRO A 59 -9.53 12.33 -16.67
N LEU A 60 -8.72 12.23 -15.61
CA LEU A 60 -7.36 11.69 -15.64
C LEU A 60 -7.27 10.23 -15.18
N GLY A 61 -8.40 9.52 -15.13
CA GLY A 61 -8.46 8.12 -14.70
C GLY A 61 -8.96 7.92 -13.27
N TRP A 62 -8.74 6.73 -12.75
CA TRP A 62 -9.13 6.34 -11.39
C TRP A 62 -8.18 6.93 -10.36
N ARG A 63 -8.75 7.42 -9.25
CA ARG A 63 -7.97 7.89 -8.10
C ARG A 63 -8.50 7.26 -6.84
N VAL A 64 -7.60 6.85 -5.96
CA VAL A 64 -7.93 6.48 -4.58
C VAL A 64 -8.44 7.73 -3.86
N GLN A 65 -9.65 7.66 -3.34
CA GLN A 65 -10.25 8.71 -2.50
C GLN A 65 -10.07 8.41 -1.02
N GLU A 66 -10.07 7.13 -0.66
CA GLU A 66 -9.95 6.67 0.71
C GLU A 66 -9.19 5.34 0.73
N GLU A 67 -8.34 5.17 1.73
CA GLU A 67 -7.55 3.99 2.02
C GLU A 67 -7.82 3.58 3.48
N ILE A 68 -8.21 2.32 3.68
CA ILE A 68 -8.61 1.78 4.98
C ILE A 68 -7.78 0.53 5.24
N PHE A 69 -7.02 0.51 6.32
CA PHE A 69 -6.26 -0.66 6.79
C PHE A 69 -7.00 -1.36 7.94
N HIS A 70 -6.96 -2.69 7.97
CA HIS A 70 -7.57 -3.51 9.01
C HIS A 70 -6.52 -4.30 9.81
#